data_AF-A0A2P1FSP7-F1
#
_entry.id   AF-A0A2P1FSP7-F1
#
_cell.length_a   1.000
_cell.length_b   1.000
_cell.length_c   1.000
_cell.angle_alpha   90.00
_cell.angle_beta   90.00
_cell.angle_gamma   90.00
#
_symmetry.space_group_name_H-M   'P 1'
#
loop_
_entity.id
_entity.type
_entity.pdbx_description
1 polymer ?
#
loop_
_entity_poly.entity_id
_entity_poly.type
_entity_poly.pdbx_seq_one_letter_code
_entity_poly.pdbx_strand_id
1 'polypeptide(L)'
;DWFKTFADIIGDLGGKSVGTQFAIFTYKDFDDPARREELIKIAIDCWTEVAEHAAGAGLDYVFWEPMSIGREFGETIAECMKLQDRLTAANMAIPMWMMADIDHGDVTSANPDDYDPYAWARAVPKVSPIIHIKQSLMDKGGHRPFTAAFNAKGRIQPEPLLKAFAEGGAVDNEICLELSFKEREPNDR
;
A
#
# COMPACT_ATOMS: atom_id res chain seq x y z
N ASP A 1 6.02 -18.68 10.28
CA ASP A 1 5.27 -19.57 9.37
C ASP A 1 3.90 -19.07 8.94
N TRP A 2 3.26 -18.09 9.60
CA TRP A 2 1.90 -17.65 9.22
C TRP A 2 1.79 -17.12 7.77
N PHE A 3 2.67 -16.20 7.36
CA PHE A 3 2.66 -15.68 5.98
C PHE A 3 3.04 -16.74 4.93
N LYS A 4 3.84 -17.75 5.31
CA LYS A 4 4.19 -18.88 4.43
C LYS A 4 2.93 -19.70 4.12
N THR A 5 2.15 -20.07 5.15
CA THR A 5 0.85 -20.73 4.96
C THR A 5 -0.17 -19.84 4.24
N PHE A 6 -0.14 -18.52 4.45
CA PHE A 6 -1.02 -17.63 3.71
C PHE A 6 -0.67 -17.62 2.22
N ALA A 7 0.63 -17.65 1.87
CA ALA A 7 1.07 -17.80 0.49
C ALA A 7 0.60 -19.12 -0.13
N ASP A 8 0.64 -20.23 0.62
CA ASP A 8 0.11 -21.53 0.17
C ASP A 8 -1.38 -21.42 -0.18
N ILE A 9 -2.19 -20.83 0.71
CA ILE A 9 -3.63 -20.66 0.50
C ILE A 9 -3.91 -19.81 -0.75
N ILE A 10 -3.18 -18.71 -0.94
CA ILE A 10 -3.36 -17.85 -2.12
C ILE A 10 -2.95 -18.58 -3.40
N GLY A 11 -1.83 -19.34 -3.37
CA GLY A 11 -1.38 -20.15 -4.49
C GLY A 11 -2.41 -21.21 -4.88
N ASP A 12 -2.98 -21.93 -3.91
CA ASP A 12 -4.03 -22.94 -4.11
C ASP A 12 -5.30 -22.35 -4.74
N LEU A 13 -5.64 -21.10 -4.38
CA LEU A 13 -6.80 -20.38 -4.94
C LEU A 13 -6.51 -19.72 -6.30
N GLY A 14 -5.28 -19.81 -6.81
CA GLY A 14 -4.86 -19.23 -8.09
C GLY A 14 -4.51 -17.74 -8.04
N GLY A 15 -4.39 -17.16 -6.85
CA GLY A 15 -3.89 -15.80 -6.66
C GLY A 15 -2.39 -15.69 -6.93
N LYS A 16 -1.90 -14.45 -7.09
CA LYS A 16 -0.54 -14.18 -7.58
C LYS A 16 0.39 -13.49 -6.59
N SER A 17 -0.13 -13.01 -5.47
CA SER A 17 0.67 -12.32 -4.47
C SER A 17 0.00 -12.31 -3.11
N VAL A 18 0.81 -12.08 -2.08
CA VAL A 18 0.36 -11.91 -0.69
C VAL A 18 1.16 -10.78 -0.05
N GLY A 19 0.54 -10.07 0.89
CA GLY A 19 1.17 -8.93 1.54
C GLY A 19 0.39 -8.39 2.73
N THR A 20 0.94 -7.34 3.32
CA THR A 20 0.42 -6.60 4.49
C THR A 20 1.19 -5.26 4.59
N GLN A 21 1.17 -4.50 5.69
CA GLN A 21 2.12 -3.40 5.90
C GLN A 21 3.57 -3.93 5.91
N PHE A 22 4.56 -3.10 5.55
CA PHE A 22 5.98 -3.53 5.59
C PHE A 22 6.36 -4.07 6.99
N ALA A 23 6.06 -3.27 8.00
CA ALA A 23 6.08 -3.59 9.42
C ALA A 23 5.30 -2.50 10.16
N ILE A 24 4.97 -2.74 11.44
CA ILE A 24 4.43 -1.70 12.32
C ILE A 24 5.30 -1.66 13.56
N PHE A 25 6.06 -0.57 13.72
CA PHE A 25 6.98 -0.43 14.85
C PHE A 25 6.28 0.16 16.07
N THR A 26 6.75 -0.25 17.24
CA THR A 26 6.42 0.42 18.50
C THR A 26 7.07 1.80 18.54
N TYR A 27 6.57 2.70 19.37
CA TYR A 27 7.25 3.99 19.61
C TYR A 27 8.71 3.78 20.05
N LYS A 28 8.97 2.81 20.93
CA LYS A 28 10.31 2.53 21.45
C LYS A 28 11.30 2.16 20.34
N ASP A 29 10.88 1.33 19.39
CA ASP A 29 11.76 0.83 18.34
C ASP A 29 11.84 1.79 17.14
N PHE A 30 10.81 2.61 16.93
CA PHE A 30 10.84 3.65 15.91
C PHE A 30 11.64 4.88 16.38
N ASP A 31 11.39 5.41 17.56
CA ASP A 31 11.94 6.70 17.99
C ASP A 31 13.47 6.67 18.23
N ASP A 32 14.05 5.50 18.43
CA ASP A 32 15.50 5.28 18.44
C ASP A 32 15.99 4.91 17.02
N PRO A 33 16.73 5.79 16.31
CA PRO A 33 17.14 5.55 14.93
C PRO A 33 18.04 4.33 14.74
N ALA A 34 18.87 3.99 15.73
CA ALA A 34 19.75 2.83 15.64
C ALA A 34 18.93 1.54 15.72
N ARG A 35 18.01 1.47 16.69
CA ARG A 35 17.07 0.35 16.82
C ARG A 35 16.17 0.22 15.60
N ARG A 36 15.70 1.36 15.06
CA ARG A 36 14.86 1.40 13.87
C ARG A 36 15.57 0.75 12.67
N GLU A 37 16.80 1.17 12.40
CA GLU A 37 17.57 0.62 11.27
C GLU A 37 17.91 -0.87 11.45
N GLU A 38 18.24 -1.30 12.67
CA GLU A 38 18.44 -2.72 12.96
C GLU A 38 17.16 -3.54 12.71
N LEU A 39 16.01 -3.04 13.18
CA LEU A 39 14.73 -3.76 13.05
C LEU A 39 14.19 -3.73 11.61
N ILE A 40 14.51 -2.70 10.82
CA ILE A 40 14.21 -2.67 9.38
C ILE A 40 14.94 -3.81 8.66
N LYS A 41 16.23 -4.05 8.98
CA LYS A 41 16.98 -5.17 8.39
C LYS A 41 16.35 -6.51 8.74
N ILE A 42 15.99 -6.71 10.01
CA ILE A 42 15.31 -7.93 10.46
C ILE A 42 13.97 -8.12 9.72
N ALA A 43 13.19 -7.06 9.53
CA ALA A 43 11.94 -7.13 8.78
C ALA A 43 12.17 -7.52 7.31
N ILE A 44 13.21 -6.99 6.66
CA ILE A 44 13.60 -7.38 5.29
C ILE A 44 14.02 -8.86 5.24
N ASP A 45 14.75 -9.36 6.23
CA ASP A 45 15.12 -10.78 6.30
C ASP A 45 13.88 -11.67 6.45
N CYS A 46 12.90 -11.26 7.27
CA CYS A 46 11.61 -11.96 7.40
C CYS A 46 10.86 -12.00 6.07
N TRP A 47 10.81 -10.89 5.34
CA TRP A 47 10.20 -10.86 4.00
C TRP A 47 10.95 -11.72 2.98
N THR A 48 12.27 -11.78 3.07
CA THR A 48 13.10 -12.63 2.21
C THR A 48 12.74 -14.11 2.40
N GLU A 49 12.55 -14.56 3.65
CA GLU A 49 12.07 -15.92 3.93
C GLU A 49 10.65 -16.19 3.42
N VAL A 50 9.75 -15.20 3.50
CA VAL A 50 8.38 -15.34 2.99
C VAL A 50 8.39 -15.41 1.47
N ALA A 51 9.18 -14.57 0.80
CA ALA A 51 9.32 -14.56 -0.65
C ALA A 51 9.86 -15.90 -1.19
N GLU A 52 10.85 -16.51 -0.51
CA GLU A 52 11.36 -17.84 -0.87
C GLU A 52 10.25 -18.91 -0.82
N HIS A 53 9.46 -18.94 0.26
CA HIS A 53 8.36 -19.89 0.39
C HIS A 53 7.24 -19.61 -0.64
N ALA A 54 6.89 -18.34 -0.82
CA ALA A 54 5.87 -17.89 -1.75
C ALA A 54 6.21 -18.23 -3.21
N ALA A 55 7.51 -18.21 -3.57
CA ALA A 55 7.98 -18.69 -4.88
C ALA A 55 7.66 -20.17 -5.07
N GLY A 56 7.90 -21.00 -4.04
CA GLY A 56 7.53 -22.43 -4.03
C GLY A 56 6.02 -22.67 -4.10
N ALA A 57 5.22 -21.76 -3.56
CA ALA A 57 3.76 -21.77 -3.64
C ALA A 57 3.20 -21.27 -5.00
N GLY A 58 4.07 -20.82 -5.92
CA GLY A 58 3.67 -20.38 -7.26
C GLY A 58 3.17 -18.93 -7.35
N LEU A 59 3.49 -18.08 -6.37
CA LEU A 59 3.21 -16.65 -6.42
C LEU A 59 4.25 -15.91 -7.29
N ASP A 60 3.82 -14.80 -7.88
CA ASP A 60 4.66 -13.99 -8.80
C ASP A 60 5.43 -12.90 -8.05
N TYR A 61 4.88 -12.39 -6.93
CA TYR A 61 5.49 -11.38 -6.07
C TYR A 61 4.89 -11.38 -4.66
N VAL A 62 5.56 -10.76 -3.69
CA VAL A 62 4.97 -10.36 -2.40
C VAL A 62 4.83 -8.84 -2.35
N PHE A 63 4.01 -8.30 -1.46
CA PHE A 63 3.86 -6.85 -1.37
C PHE A 63 3.80 -6.27 0.04
N TRP A 64 4.10 -4.97 0.13
CA TRP A 64 3.85 -4.15 1.31
C TRP A 64 2.88 -3.00 1.01
N GLU A 65 2.08 -2.59 1.99
CA GLU A 65 1.22 -1.41 1.91
C GLU A 65 1.91 -0.21 2.58
N PRO A 66 2.20 0.89 1.85
CA PRO A 66 2.61 2.17 2.43
C PRO A 66 1.48 2.76 3.26
N MET A 67 1.79 3.29 4.44
CA MET A 67 0.81 3.79 5.40
C MET A 67 0.90 5.32 5.56
N SER A 68 0.40 5.87 6.66
CA SER A 68 0.22 7.33 6.82
C SER A 68 1.00 7.95 7.98
N ILE A 69 1.85 7.17 8.67
CA ILE A 69 2.75 7.65 9.72
C ILE A 69 4.08 6.91 9.68
N GLY A 70 5.17 7.56 10.10
CA GLY A 70 6.52 7.01 9.96
C GLY A 70 6.72 5.60 10.54
N ARG A 71 6.16 5.30 11.71
CA ARG A 71 6.31 3.96 12.34
C ARG A 71 5.57 2.83 11.61
N GLU A 72 4.73 3.18 10.64
CA GLU A 72 3.99 2.27 9.76
C GLU A 72 4.51 2.32 8.31
N PHE A 73 5.53 3.14 8.05
CA PHE A 73 6.33 3.24 6.83
C PHE A 73 5.61 3.78 5.59
N GLY A 74 6.36 4.51 4.75
CA GLY A 74 5.88 4.98 3.46
C GLY A 74 4.86 6.12 3.56
N GLU A 75 4.91 6.91 4.62
CA GLU A 75 3.99 8.00 4.92
C GLU A 75 4.14 9.23 4.02
N THR A 76 5.25 9.32 3.29
CA THR A 76 5.44 10.30 2.21
C THR A 76 5.81 9.57 0.93
N ILE A 77 5.57 10.18 -0.23
CA ILE A 77 5.94 9.57 -1.52
C ILE A 77 7.45 9.33 -1.55
N ALA A 78 8.25 10.25 -1.00
CA ALA A 78 9.69 10.15 -0.96
C ALA A 78 10.18 8.95 -0.10
N GLU A 79 9.69 8.80 1.13
CA GLU A 79 10.08 7.67 1.98
C GLU A 79 9.52 6.34 1.46
N CYS A 80 8.34 6.37 0.82
CA CYS A 80 7.76 5.20 0.16
C CYS A 80 8.66 4.68 -0.97
N MET A 81 9.03 5.54 -1.92
CA MET A 81 9.90 5.15 -3.05
C MET A 81 11.29 4.75 -2.57
N LYS A 82 11.84 5.42 -1.55
CA LYS A 82 13.12 5.05 -0.94
C LYS A 82 13.10 3.65 -0.31
N LEU A 83 12.02 3.27 0.37
CA LEU A 83 11.88 1.91 0.89
C LEU A 83 11.69 0.91 -0.26
N GLN A 84 10.88 1.25 -1.27
CA GLN A 84 10.70 0.40 -2.45
C GLN A 84 12.02 0.14 -3.20
N ASP A 85 12.88 1.15 -3.37
CA ASP A 85 14.20 0.99 -3.97
C ASP A 85 15.05 0.00 -3.16
N ARG A 86 15.02 0.09 -1.82
CA ARG A 86 15.71 -0.83 -0.91
C ARG A 86 15.18 -2.26 -1.02
N LEU A 87 13.86 -2.44 -1.08
CA LEU A 87 13.22 -3.75 -1.21
C LEU A 87 13.49 -4.38 -2.58
N THR A 88 13.47 -3.57 -3.64
CA THR A 88 13.81 -4.01 -5.00
C THR A 88 15.28 -4.44 -5.06
N ALA A 89 16.18 -3.67 -4.45
CA ALA A 89 17.61 -4.00 -4.39
C ALA A 89 17.93 -5.24 -3.54
N ALA A 90 17.04 -5.64 -2.63
CA ALA A 90 17.20 -6.87 -1.85
C ALA A 90 17.10 -8.14 -2.72
N ASN A 91 16.53 -8.04 -3.93
CA ASN A 91 16.49 -9.11 -4.93
C ASN A 91 16.07 -10.47 -4.35
N MET A 92 14.91 -10.47 -3.68
CA MET A 92 14.29 -11.65 -3.09
C MET A 92 13.93 -12.70 -4.17
N ALA A 93 13.63 -13.94 -3.76
CA ALA A 93 13.34 -15.06 -4.67
C ALA A 93 12.22 -14.77 -5.69
N ILE A 94 11.19 -14.04 -5.26
CA ILE A 94 10.24 -13.32 -6.10
C ILE A 94 10.25 -11.85 -5.66
N PRO A 95 10.00 -10.89 -6.57
CA PRO A 95 10.11 -9.47 -6.25
C PRO A 95 9.15 -9.06 -5.14
N MET A 96 9.54 -8.05 -4.38
CA MET A 96 8.68 -7.40 -3.40
C MET A 96 8.28 -6.01 -3.92
N TRP A 97 6.99 -5.83 -4.22
CA TRP A 97 6.41 -4.58 -4.71
C TRP A 97 5.58 -3.89 -3.64
N MET A 98 5.09 -2.69 -3.92
CA MET A 98 4.09 -2.06 -3.03
C MET A 98 2.67 -2.39 -3.49
N MET A 99 1.72 -2.18 -2.60
CA MET A 99 0.30 -1.99 -2.90
C MET A 99 -0.09 -0.64 -2.30
N ALA A 100 0.01 0.42 -3.11
CA ALA A 100 -0.30 1.76 -2.67
C ALA A 100 -1.81 1.97 -2.55
N ASP A 101 -2.23 2.64 -1.48
CA ASP A 101 -3.52 3.31 -1.39
C ASP A 101 -3.32 4.80 -1.67
N ILE A 102 -4.00 5.32 -2.69
CA ILE A 102 -3.89 6.73 -3.07
C ILE A 102 -4.49 7.69 -2.03
N ASP A 103 -5.25 7.19 -1.05
CA ASP A 103 -5.77 8.04 0.03
C ASP A 103 -4.88 8.08 1.29
N HIS A 104 -3.86 7.22 1.37
CA HIS A 104 -2.85 7.26 2.44
C HIS A 104 -1.94 8.50 2.35
N GLY A 105 -1.02 8.58 3.31
CA GLY A 105 0.02 9.60 3.42
C GLY A 105 -0.18 10.57 4.57
N ASP A 106 0.91 11.16 5.04
CA ASP A 106 0.95 12.05 6.20
C ASP A 106 0.31 13.40 5.86
N VAL A 107 -0.93 13.59 6.32
CA VAL A 107 -1.68 14.84 6.18
C VAL A 107 -1.04 16.05 6.88
N THR A 108 -0.05 15.81 7.74
CA THR A 108 0.74 16.86 8.41
C THR A 108 2.02 17.23 7.64
N SER A 109 2.33 16.53 6.55
CA SER A 109 3.46 16.85 5.68
C SER A 109 3.36 18.28 5.16
N ALA A 110 4.51 18.97 5.12
CA ALA A 110 4.61 20.28 4.48
C ALA A 110 4.49 20.18 2.95
N ASN A 111 4.65 18.99 2.37
CA ASN A 111 4.49 18.72 0.96
C ASN A 111 3.05 18.23 0.68
N PRO A 112 2.22 19.00 -0.06
CA PRO A 112 0.83 18.64 -0.32
C PRO A 112 0.68 17.38 -1.17
N ASP A 113 1.71 17.00 -1.93
CA ASP A 113 1.68 15.79 -2.76
C ASP A 113 1.60 14.53 -1.89
N ASP A 114 2.12 14.55 -0.67
CA ASP A 114 2.16 13.37 0.20
C ASP A 114 0.77 12.90 0.63
N TYR A 115 -0.26 13.74 0.55
CA TYR A 115 -1.64 13.38 0.85
C TYR A 115 -2.62 13.71 -0.29
N ASP A 116 -2.10 13.98 -1.50
CA ASP A 116 -2.90 14.17 -2.72
C ASP A 116 -3.03 12.85 -3.51
N PRO A 117 -4.25 12.30 -3.68
CA PRO A 117 -4.42 11.03 -4.39
C PRO A 117 -3.92 11.04 -5.84
N TYR A 118 -3.93 12.19 -6.50
CA TYR A 118 -3.44 12.29 -7.88
C TYR A 118 -1.91 12.28 -7.95
N ALA A 119 -1.21 12.77 -6.92
CA ALA A 119 0.24 12.67 -6.84
C ALA A 119 0.67 11.21 -6.65
N TRP A 120 0.02 10.49 -5.74
CA TRP A 120 0.21 9.05 -5.58
C TRP A 120 -0.10 8.28 -6.86
N ALA A 121 -1.23 8.56 -7.52
CA ALA A 121 -1.60 7.91 -8.78
C ALA A 121 -0.57 8.10 -9.91
N ARG A 122 0.17 9.21 -9.92
CA ARG A 122 1.29 9.42 -10.86
C ARG A 122 2.58 8.73 -10.44
N ALA A 123 2.81 8.54 -9.14
CA ALA A 123 4.09 8.06 -8.62
C ALA A 123 4.24 6.53 -8.67
N VAL A 124 3.17 5.80 -8.37
CA VAL A 124 3.25 4.37 -8.00
C VAL A 124 3.04 3.32 -9.10
N PRO A 125 2.41 3.57 -10.28
CA PRO A 125 1.96 2.48 -11.15
C PRO A 125 3.02 1.46 -11.58
N LYS A 126 4.28 1.88 -11.74
CA LYS A 126 5.37 0.98 -12.17
C LYS A 126 5.87 0.04 -11.08
N VAL A 127 5.54 0.32 -9.82
CA VAL A 127 6.01 -0.44 -8.65
C VAL A 127 4.86 -0.90 -7.75
N SER A 128 3.61 -0.65 -8.16
CA SER A 128 2.39 -1.05 -7.45
C SER A 128 1.44 -1.80 -8.38
N PRO A 129 1.60 -3.13 -8.53
CA PRO A 129 0.74 -3.91 -9.41
C PRO A 129 -0.75 -3.83 -9.05
N ILE A 130 -1.06 -3.78 -7.75
CA ILE A 130 -2.39 -3.52 -7.20
C ILE A 130 -2.38 -2.11 -6.62
N ILE A 131 -3.42 -1.33 -6.86
CA ILE A 131 -3.60 0.01 -6.30
C ILE A 131 -4.96 0.11 -5.63
N HIS A 132 -4.97 0.37 -4.34
CA HIS A 132 -6.18 0.63 -3.57
C HIS A 132 -6.75 2.00 -3.90
N ILE A 133 -8.07 2.05 -4.10
CA ILE A 133 -8.83 3.29 -4.24
C ILE A 133 -10.06 3.30 -3.33
N LYS A 134 -10.31 4.46 -2.76
CA LYS A 134 -11.50 4.80 -1.97
C LYS A 134 -11.90 6.24 -2.27
N GLN A 135 -13.14 6.64 -1.99
CA GLN A 135 -13.52 8.04 -2.18
C GLN A 135 -12.89 8.88 -1.07
N SER A 136 -12.06 9.84 -1.47
CA SER A 136 -11.35 10.73 -0.56
C SER A 136 -12.20 11.95 -0.21
N LEU A 137 -12.45 12.17 1.08
CA LEU A 137 -13.07 13.38 1.61
C LEU A 137 -12.00 14.34 2.17
N MET A 138 -12.35 15.62 2.33
CA MET A 138 -11.42 16.65 2.82
C MET A 138 -10.84 16.36 4.22
N ASP A 139 -11.55 15.58 5.04
CA ASP A 139 -11.11 15.19 6.39
C ASP A 139 -10.31 13.88 6.40
N LYS A 140 -10.06 13.25 5.23
CA LYS A 140 -9.46 11.91 5.09
C LYS A 140 -10.13 10.86 5.99
N GLY A 141 -11.41 11.09 6.32
CA GLY A 141 -12.15 10.34 7.32
C GLY A 141 -12.95 9.17 6.74
N GLY A 142 -12.36 7.97 6.84
CA GLY A 142 -13.03 6.69 6.57
C GLY A 142 -13.02 6.28 5.09
N HIS A 143 -13.09 4.97 4.84
CA HIS A 143 -12.95 4.39 3.49
C HIS A 143 -14.29 4.47 2.74
N ARG A 144 -14.64 5.67 2.28
CA ARG A 144 -15.97 5.96 1.72
C ARG A 144 -16.17 5.33 0.33
N PRO A 145 -17.39 4.87 0.01
CA PRO A 145 -17.71 4.34 -1.31
C PRO A 145 -17.95 5.43 -2.36
N PHE A 146 -17.79 5.05 -3.63
CA PHE A 146 -18.03 5.90 -4.81
C PHE A 146 -19.52 6.08 -5.14
N THR A 147 -20.34 6.48 -4.17
CA THR A 147 -21.78 6.78 -4.38
C THR A 147 -21.99 8.20 -4.89
N ALA A 148 -23.14 8.50 -5.50
CA ALA A 148 -23.45 9.85 -5.97
C ALA A 148 -23.29 10.93 -4.87
N ALA A 149 -23.71 10.62 -3.63
CA ALA A 149 -23.61 11.54 -2.50
C ALA A 149 -22.15 11.85 -2.11
N PHE A 150 -21.28 10.83 -2.10
CA PHE A 150 -19.86 11.02 -1.80
C PHE A 150 -19.10 11.59 -3.01
N ASN A 151 -19.42 11.20 -4.23
CA ASN A 151 -18.77 11.73 -5.45
C ASN A 151 -19.04 13.22 -5.65
N ALA A 152 -20.18 13.73 -5.16
CA ALA A 152 -20.49 15.17 -5.19
C ALA A 152 -19.62 16.02 -4.24
N LYS A 153 -18.98 15.40 -3.23
CA LYS A 153 -18.19 16.08 -2.20
C LYS A 153 -16.74 15.59 -2.11
N GLY A 154 -16.44 14.46 -2.75
CA GLY A 154 -15.15 13.80 -2.73
C GLY A 154 -14.22 14.32 -3.81
N ARG A 155 -12.95 13.96 -3.68
CA ARG A 155 -11.85 14.48 -4.51
C ARG A 155 -11.56 13.63 -5.73
N ILE A 156 -11.87 12.33 -5.67
CA ILE A 156 -11.51 11.38 -6.72
C ILE A 156 -12.64 11.28 -7.73
N GLN A 157 -12.31 11.58 -8.98
CA GLN A 157 -13.18 11.41 -10.14
C GLN A 157 -12.49 10.47 -11.14
N PRO A 158 -13.25 9.61 -11.85
CA PRO A 158 -12.67 8.53 -12.63
C PRO A 158 -11.78 9.01 -13.78
N GLU A 159 -12.24 9.94 -14.63
CA GLU A 159 -11.44 10.38 -15.79
C GLU A 159 -10.11 11.05 -15.38
N PRO A 160 -10.09 12.02 -14.43
CA PRO A 160 -8.82 12.58 -13.96
C PRO A 160 -7.91 11.55 -13.29
N LEU A 161 -8.48 10.58 -12.57
CA LEU A 161 -7.69 9.55 -11.89
C LEU A 161 -7.03 8.60 -12.89
N LEU A 162 -7.78 8.11 -13.88
CA LEU A 162 -7.25 7.26 -14.94
C LEU A 162 -6.17 7.98 -15.75
N LYS A 163 -6.34 9.28 -16.00
CA LYS A 163 -5.32 10.11 -16.63
C LYS A 163 -4.04 10.18 -15.78
N ALA A 164 -4.17 10.40 -14.47
CA ALA A 164 -3.03 10.44 -13.56
C ALA A 164 -2.28 9.10 -13.51
N PHE A 165 -3.00 7.97 -13.49
CA PHE A 165 -2.39 6.65 -13.61
C PHE A 165 -1.63 6.48 -14.92
N ALA A 166 -2.23 6.87 -16.06
CA ALA A 166 -1.57 6.81 -17.36
C ALA A 166 -0.31 7.71 -17.42
N GLU A 167 -0.36 8.90 -16.83
CA GLU A 167 0.81 9.79 -16.68
C GLU A 167 1.93 9.15 -15.84
N GLY A 168 1.56 8.35 -14.82
CA GLY A 168 2.48 7.53 -14.02
C GLY A 168 3.00 6.27 -14.73
N GLY A 169 2.50 5.97 -15.92
CA GLY A 169 2.89 4.81 -16.71
C GLY A 169 2.12 3.53 -16.38
N ALA A 170 0.90 3.64 -15.86
CA ALA A 170 0.00 2.51 -15.70
C ALA A 170 -0.36 1.88 -17.05
N VAL A 171 -0.45 0.54 -17.09
CA VAL A 171 -0.85 -0.22 -18.28
C VAL A 171 -1.92 -1.24 -17.92
N ASP A 172 -1.63 -2.11 -16.96
CA ASP A 172 -2.43 -3.28 -16.58
C ASP A 172 -2.54 -3.46 -15.06
N ASN A 173 -2.35 -2.39 -14.29
CA ASN A 173 -2.54 -2.39 -12.84
C ASN A 173 -3.96 -2.86 -12.46
N GLU A 174 -4.05 -3.67 -11.41
CA GLU A 174 -5.32 -3.98 -10.76
C GLU A 174 -5.75 -2.80 -9.89
N ILE A 175 -6.93 -2.23 -10.18
CA ILE A 175 -7.53 -1.18 -9.36
C ILE A 175 -8.50 -1.83 -8.37
N CYS A 176 -8.10 -1.87 -7.09
CA CYS A 176 -8.83 -2.54 -6.02
C CYS A 176 -9.66 -1.53 -5.22
N LEU A 177 -10.96 -1.81 -5.05
CA LEU A 177 -11.86 -0.97 -4.26
C LEU A 177 -11.74 -1.31 -2.77
N GLU A 178 -11.33 -0.33 -1.95
CA GLU A 178 -11.23 -0.52 -0.50
C GLU A 178 -12.32 0.29 0.23
N LEU A 179 -13.28 -0.42 0.85
CA LEU A 179 -14.50 0.18 1.39
C LEU A 179 -14.72 -0.24 2.84
N SER A 180 -15.23 0.68 3.67
CA SER A 180 -15.66 0.35 5.03
C SER A 180 -17.04 0.93 5.35
N PHE A 181 -17.81 0.15 6.12
CA PHE A 181 -19.16 0.48 6.53
C PHE A 181 -19.26 0.30 8.04
N LYS A 182 -19.74 1.32 8.75
CA LYS A 182 -19.95 1.22 10.19
C LYS A 182 -21.06 0.20 10.46
N GLU A 183 -20.85 -0.70 11.41
CA GLU A 183 -21.81 -1.73 11.83
C GLU A 183 -22.90 -1.12 12.75
N ARG A 184 -23.59 -0.07 12.27
CA ARG A 184 -24.56 0.71 13.03
C ARG A 184 -25.71 1.20 12.15
N GLU A 185 -26.93 0.99 12.60
CA GLU A 185 -28.10 1.67 12.02
C GLU A 185 -28.02 3.20 12.20
N PRO A 186 -28.48 4.00 11.24
CA PRO A 186 -29.03 3.60 9.94
C PRO A 186 -27.97 3.49 8.82
N ASN A 187 -26.67 3.44 9.13
CA ASN A 187 -25.59 3.46 8.11
C ASN A 187 -25.38 2.12 7.39
N ASP A 188 -26.08 1.07 7.80
CA ASP A 188 -26.09 -0.28 7.20
C ASP A 188 -27.14 -0.44 6.08
N ARG A 189 -27.88 0.64 5.74
CA ARG A 189 -28.90 0.69 4.69
C ARG A 189 -28.50 1.65 3.57
#